data_AF-A0A6I5ZR05-F1
#
_entry.id   AF-A0A6I5ZR05-F1
#
_cell.length_a   1.000
_cell.length_b   1.000
_cell.length_c   1.000
_cell.angle_alpha   90.00
_cell.angle_beta   90.00
_cell.angle_gamma   90.00
#
_symmetry.space_group_name_H-M   'P 1'
#
loop_
_entity.id
_entity.type
_entity.pdbx_description
1 polymer ?
#
loop_
_entity_poly.entity_id
_entity_poly.type
_entity_poly.pdbx_seq_one_letter_code
_entity_poly.pdbx_strand_id
1 'polypeptide(L)'
;MNDLERLVRTPLTINSLEQLESMLKEIIAWRDEINTPPQGAADIIIHYALNSTVVATGNIKVIGDGCYHTRLQAGKAVAVHGVFRGGEIQAQGDVYIKELGSRTGTSTRVETQAGAAVTIAHAFENTSIRIGSRQYSFVQEEWGVRLWLDREGNLARRNIPAS
;
A
#
# COMPACT_ATOMS: atom_id res chain seq x y z
N MET A 1 11.68 23.42 32.75
CA MET A 1 12.10 22.05 32.45
C MET A 1 10.88 21.20 32.68
N ASN A 2 10.29 20.63 31.62
CA ASN A 2 9.13 19.76 31.79
C ASN A 2 9.55 18.51 32.60
N ASP A 3 8.67 17.89 33.36
CA ASP A 3 8.99 16.76 34.23
C ASP A 3 9.66 15.60 33.47
N LEU A 4 9.34 15.43 32.19
CA LEU A 4 10.01 14.49 31.29
C LEU A 4 11.46 14.88 30.93
N GLU A 5 11.75 16.17 30.77
CA GLU A 5 13.14 16.63 30.60
C GLU A 5 13.96 16.41 31.87
N ARG A 6 13.32 16.50 33.05
CA ARG A 6 13.96 16.19 34.34
C ARG A 6 14.30 14.71 34.45
N LEU A 7 13.44 13.81 33.96
CA LEU A 7 13.72 12.36 33.90
C LEU A 7 14.99 12.04 33.11
N VAL A 8 15.12 12.66 31.94
CA VAL A 8 16.20 12.34 30.99
C VAL A 8 17.51 13.02 31.38
N ARG A 9 17.45 14.26 31.90
CA ARG A 9 18.65 15.09 32.14
C ARG A 9 19.12 15.08 33.58
N THR A 10 18.22 14.93 34.54
CA THR A 10 18.51 15.06 35.97
C THR A 10 17.62 14.13 36.82
N PRO A 11 17.68 12.80 36.64
CA PRO A 11 16.76 11.85 37.28
C PRO A 11 16.80 11.90 38.81
N LEU A 12 17.93 12.32 39.38
CA LEU A 12 18.13 12.50 40.82
C LEU A 12 17.32 13.66 41.43
N THR A 13 16.69 14.50 40.60
CA THR A 13 15.84 15.61 41.07
C THR A 13 14.37 15.23 41.26
N ILE A 14 14.00 13.99 40.89
CA ILE A 14 12.68 13.42 41.14
C ILE A 14 12.66 12.94 42.60
N ASN A 15 11.82 13.55 43.43
CA ASN A 15 11.90 13.40 44.88
C ASN A 15 10.57 12.98 45.55
N SER A 16 9.55 12.63 44.76
CA SER A 16 8.29 12.11 45.28
C SER A 16 7.66 11.08 44.34
N LEU A 17 6.89 10.17 44.93
CA LEU A 17 6.13 9.17 44.18
C LEU A 17 5.06 9.83 43.29
N GLU A 18 4.45 10.92 43.77
CA GLU A 18 3.41 11.67 43.06
C GLU A 18 3.93 12.28 41.74
N GLN A 19 5.16 12.80 41.72
CA GLN A 19 5.81 13.28 40.48
C GLN A 19 5.99 12.14 39.48
N LEU A 20 6.45 10.97 39.95
CA LEU A 20 6.64 9.80 39.09
C LEU A 20 5.30 9.31 38.50
N GLU A 21 4.23 9.31 39.30
CA GLU A 21 2.89 8.94 38.85
C GLU A 21 2.33 9.93 37.81
N SER A 22 2.56 11.23 37.98
CA SER A 22 2.16 12.24 37.01
C SER A 22 2.86 12.04 35.67
N MET A 23 4.17 11.80 35.70
CA MET A 23 4.97 11.54 34.50
C MET A 23 4.54 10.26 33.79
N LEU A 24 4.23 9.19 34.55
CA LEU A 24 3.72 7.95 33.98
C LEU A 24 2.38 8.16 33.27
N LYS A 25 1.47 8.98 33.85
CA LYS A 25 0.20 9.34 33.21
C LYS A 25 0.41 10.08 31.88
N GLU A 26 1.35 11.03 31.83
CA GLU A 26 1.67 11.75 30.59
C GLU A 26 2.26 10.82 29.51
N ILE A 27 3.19 9.94 29.89
CA ILE A 27 3.78 8.95 28.96
C ILE A 27 2.69 8.02 28.41
N ILE A 28 1.77 7.56 29.26
CA ILE A 28 0.64 6.71 28.85
C ILE A 28 -0.27 7.47 27.89
N ALA A 29 -0.62 8.73 28.20
CA ALA A 29 -1.45 9.54 27.33
C ALA A 29 -0.82 9.76 25.95
N TRP A 30 0.47 10.09 25.88
CA TRP A 30 1.19 10.23 24.62
C TRP A 30 1.33 8.92 23.86
N ARG A 31 1.61 7.82 24.56
CA ARG A 31 1.63 6.49 23.96
C ARG A 31 0.28 6.21 23.31
N ASP A 32 -0.81 6.50 24.00
CA ASP A 32 -2.16 6.23 23.49
C ASP A 32 -2.50 7.16 22.31
N GLU A 33 -2.06 8.42 22.33
CA GLU A 33 -2.20 9.36 21.20
C GLU A 33 -1.40 8.93 19.96
N ILE A 34 -0.13 8.55 20.13
CA ILE A 34 0.74 8.06 19.04
C ILE A 34 0.22 6.74 18.47
N ASN A 35 -0.31 5.86 19.33
CA ASN A 35 -0.88 4.58 18.92
C ASN A 35 -2.35 4.68 18.52
N THR A 36 -2.95 5.88 18.57
CA THR A 36 -4.27 6.08 18.01
C THR A 36 -4.12 6.01 16.49
N PRO A 37 -4.63 4.97 15.82
CA PRO A 37 -4.57 4.91 14.37
C PRO A 37 -5.26 6.17 13.83
N PRO A 38 -4.69 6.84 12.80
CA PRO A 38 -5.29 8.04 12.24
C PRO A 38 -6.77 7.80 11.99
N GLN A 39 -7.63 8.61 12.61
CA GLN A 39 -9.08 8.48 12.47
C GLN A 39 -9.47 8.83 11.04
N GLY A 40 -9.53 7.80 10.19
CA GLY A 40 -9.98 7.93 8.80
C GLY A 40 -8.98 7.38 7.80
N ALA A 41 -9.54 6.73 6.78
CA ALA A 41 -8.81 6.42 5.56
C ALA A 41 -8.62 7.73 4.77
N ALA A 42 -7.38 8.10 4.49
CA ALA A 42 -7.02 9.22 3.64
C ALA A 42 -6.70 8.71 2.23
N ASP A 43 -7.42 9.24 1.24
CA ASP A 43 -7.26 8.87 -0.16
C ASP A 43 -6.26 9.81 -0.86
N ILE A 44 -5.52 9.29 -1.83
CA ILE A 44 -4.62 10.08 -2.70
C ILE A 44 -5.09 9.97 -4.15
N ILE A 45 -5.19 11.11 -4.82
CA ILE A 45 -5.46 11.19 -6.27
C ILE A 45 -4.30 11.93 -6.92
N ILE A 46 -3.67 11.29 -7.91
CA ILE A 46 -2.54 11.86 -8.67
C ILE A 46 -2.73 11.64 -10.17
N HIS A 47 -2.10 12.50 -10.97
CA HIS A 47 -2.05 12.32 -12.43
C HIS A 47 -0.83 11.50 -12.85
N TYR A 48 0.31 11.72 -12.22
CA TYR A 48 1.59 11.14 -12.61
C TYR A 48 2.54 10.99 -11.43
N ALA A 49 3.37 9.95 -11.43
CA ALA A 49 4.49 9.80 -10.51
C ALA A 49 5.70 9.15 -11.18
N LEU A 50 6.90 9.63 -10.84
CA LEU A 50 8.18 9.12 -11.34
C LEU A 50 9.16 9.02 -10.18
N ASN A 51 9.87 7.89 -10.06
CA ASN A 51 10.91 7.68 -9.04
C ASN A 51 10.42 8.01 -7.62
N SER A 52 9.18 7.65 -7.32
CA SER A 52 8.47 8.13 -6.13
C SER A 52 7.93 6.99 -5.29
N THR A 53 7.60 7.30 -4.03
CA THR A 53 6.80 6.41 -3.17
C THR A 53 5.57 7.17 -2.71
N VAL A 54 4.39 6.60 -2.94
CA VAL A 54 3.09 7.18 -2.59
C VAL A 54 2.41 6.25 -1.61
N VAL A 55 2.06 6.77 -0.42
CA VAL A 55 1.49 5.98 0.67
C VAL A 55 0.18 6.61 1.13
N ALA A 56 -0.90 5.82 1.16
CA ALA A 56 -2.22 6.23 1.60
C ALA A 56 -2.81 5.22 2.59
N THR A 57 -3.48 5.69 3.64
CA THR A 57 -4.26 4.81 4.54
C THR A 57 -5.58 4.36 3.90
N GLY A 58 -6.06 5.11 2.91
CA GLY A 58 -7.21 4.77 2.08
C GLY A 58 -6.83 4.26 0.70
N ASN A 59 -7.49 4.80 -0.32
CA ASN A 59 -7.33 4.45 -1.72
C ASN A 59 -6.24 5.29 -2.39
N ILE A 60 -5.62 4.75 -3.43
CA ILE A 60 -4.81 5.53 -4.37
C ILE A 60 -5.45 5.46 -5.75
N LYS A 61 -5.70 6.62 -6.37
CA LYS A 61 -6.19 6.73 -7.74
C LYS A 61 -5.21 7.49 -8.62
N VAL A 62 -4.72 6.84 -9.66
CA VAL A 62 -3.90 7.47 -10.70
C VAL A 62 -4.82 7.71 -11.91
N ILE A 63 -5.15 8.98 -12.14
CA ILE A 63 -6.14 9.41 -13.16
C ILE A 63 -5.52 9.98 -14.43
N GLY A 64 -4.20 10.18 -14.46
CA GLY A 64 -3.46 10.71 -15.60
C GLY A 64 -2.58 9.65 -16.27
N ASP A 65 -1.43 10.09 -16.77
CA ASP A 65 -0.55 9.31 -17.65
C ASP A 65 -0.03 8.02 -17.02
N GLY A 66 0.14 7.99 -15.70
CA GLY A 66 0.53 6.78 -14.98
C GLY A 66 1.71 6.97 -14.03
N CYS A 67 2.35 5.85 -13.68
CA CYS A 67 3.47 5.81 -12.76
C CYS A 67 4.65 5.04 -13.34
N TYR A 68 5.85 5.57 -13.10
CA TYR A 68 7.11 5.01 -13.61
C TYR A 68 8.11 4.88 -12.46
N HIS A 69 8.77 3.73 -12.32
CA HIS A 69 9.73 3.46 -11.24
C HIS A 69 9.21 3.88 -9.85
N THR A 70 7.95 3.53 -9.57
CA THR A 70 7.20 4.07 -8.43
C THR A 70 6.66 2.95 -7.55
N ARG A 71 6.61 3.20 -6.23
CA ARG A 71 5.94 2.35 -5.25
C ARG A 71 4.61 2.99 -4.83
N LEU A 72 3.50 2.28 -4.99
CA LEU A 72 2.19 2.68 -4.45
C LEU A 72 1.83 1.75 -3.29
N GLN A 73 1.53 2.31 -2.13
CA GLN A 73 1.11 1.56 -0.95
C GLN A 73 -0.22 2.10 -0.43
N ALA A 74 -1.28 1.29 -0.49
CA ALA A 74 -2.63 1.68 -0.09
C ALA A 74 -3.18 0.76 1.00
N GLY A 75 -3.76 1.36 2.04
CA GLY A 75 -4.52 0.66 3.07
C GLY A 75 -5.87 0.12 2.57
N LYS A 76 -6.31 0.52 1.37
CA LYS A 76 -7.50 -0.01 0.69
C LYS A 76 -7.15 -0.38 -0.77
N ALA A 77 -7.88 0.17 -1.75
CA ALA A 77 -7.76 -0.18 -3.16
C ALA A 77 -6.78 0.73 -3.91
N VAL A 78 -6.28 0.24 -5.06
CA VAL A 78 -5.47 1.03 -6.00
C VAL A 78 -6.09 0.96 -7.38
N ALA A 79 -6.29 2.11 -8.03
CA ALA A 79 -6.78 2.19 -9.39
C ALA A 79 -5.84 3.04 -10.25
N VAL A 80 -5.22 2.43 -11.26
CA VAL A 80 -4.34 3.09 -12.23
C VAL A 80 -5.03 3.10 -13.59
N HIS A 81 -5.54 4.27 -14.00
CA HIS A 81 -6.16 4.45 -15.32
C HIS A 81 -5.15 4.78 -16.43
N GLY A 82 -3.89 5.02 -16.06
CA GLY A 82 -2.76 5.17 -16.98
C GLY A 82 -1.89 3.92 -17.04
N VAL A 83 -0.62 4.16 -17.31
CA VAL A 83 0.42 3.13 -17.40
C VAL A 83 1.08 2.90 -16.03
N PHE A 84 1.40 1.65 -15.67
CA PHE A 84 2.22 1.35 -14.50
C PHE A 84 3.46 0.55 -14.91
N ARG A 85 4.64 1.18 -14.88
CA ARG A 85 5.88 0.62 -15.43
C ARG A 85 7.05 0.75 -14.46
N GLY A 86 7.59 -0.40 -14.04
CA GLY A 86 8.73 -0.43 -13.13
C GLY A 86 8.35 0.01 -11.72
N GLY A 87 8.51 -0.90 -10.76
CA GLY A 87 8.11 -0.66 -9.37
C GLY A 87 7.01 -1.60 -8.92
N GLU A 88 6.32 -1.20 -7.85
CA GLU A 88 5.39 -2.10 -7.15
C GLU A 88 4.13 -1.41 -6.65
N ILE A 89 3.03 -2.15 -6.69
CA ILE A 89 1.76 -1.79 -6.06
C ILE A 89 1.52 -2.75 -4.90
N GLN A 90 1.28 -2.21 -3.72
CA GLN A 90 0.86 -2.95 -2.54
C GLN A 90 -0.47 -2.38 -2.06
N ALA A 91 -1.53 -3.19 -2.10
CA ALA A 91 -2.87 -2.79 -1.70
C ALA A 91 -3.44 -3.79 -0.70
N GLN A 92 -4.30 -3.33 0.22
CA GLN A 92 -5.06 -4.25 1.08
C GLN A 92 -6.38 -4.68 0.43
N GLY A 93 -6.83 -3.97 -0.60
CA GLY A 93 -8.05 -4.24 -1.36
C GLY A 93 -7.79 -4.44 -2.85
N ASP A 94 -8.86 -4.29 -3.64
CA ASP A 94 -8.81 -4.53 -5.08
C ASP A 94 -7.82 -3.62 -5.80
N VAL A 95 -7.22 -4.15 -6.87
CA VAL A 95 -6.30 -3.41 -7.74
C VAL A 95 -6.83 -3.41 -9.17
N TYR A 96 -6.96 -2.23 -9.76
CA TYR A 96 -7.25 -2.05 -11.17
C TYR A 96 -6.08 -1.35 -11.87
N ILE A 97 -5.68 -1.86 -13.04
CA ILE A 97 -4.60 -1.30 -13.84
C ILE A 97 -4.99 -1.34 -15.30
N LYS A 98 -4.97 -0.19 -15.97
CA LYS A 98 -5.22 -0.14 -17.42
C LYS A 98 -4.09 -0.81 -18.19
N GLU A 99 -2.85 -0.40 -17.94
CA GLU A 99 -1.68 -0.97 -18.60
C GLU A 99 -0.58 -1.28 -17.58
N LEU A 100 -0.16 -2.54 -17.51
CA LEU A 100 0.83 -3.03 -16.56
C LEU A 100 2.09 -3.51 -17.29
N GLY A 101 3.22 -2.88 -16.96
CA GLY A 101 4.53 -3.26 -17.47
C GLY A 101 4.89 -2.65 -18.83
N SER A 102 5.94 -3.21 -19.43
CA SER A 102 6.50 -2.77 -20.71
C SER A 102 7.21 -3.94 -21.37
N ARG A 103 7.28 -3.94 -22.71
CA ARG A 103 8.15 -4.86 -23.48
C ARG A 103 9.63 -4.76 -23.11
N THR A 104 10.06 -3.61 -22.58
CA THR A 104 11.47 -3.32 -22.27
C THR A 104 11.99 -4.00 -20.99
N GLY A 105 11.21 -4.88 -20.36
CA GLY A 105 11.71 -5.81 -19.33
C GLY A 105 11.88 -5.23 -17.92
N THR A 106 11.41 -4.01 -17.63
CA THR A 106 11.43 -3.49 -16.25
C THR A 106 10.41 -4.24 -15.40
N SER A 107 10.90 -5.02 -14.44
CA SER A 107 10.06 -5.82 -13.55
C SER A 107 9.03 -4.93 -12.84
N THR A 108 7.78 -5.37 -12.91
CA THR A 108 6.65 -4.66 -12.30
C THR A 108 5.82 -5.66 -11.51
N ARG A 109 5.51 -5.32 -10.26
CA ARG A 109 4.83 -6.23 -9.33
C ARG A 109 3.59 -5.63 -8.71
N VAL A 110 2.58 -6.45 -8.52
CA VAL A 110 1.35 -6.10 -7.82
C VAL A 110 1.15 -7.10 -6.68
N GLU A 111 0.81 -6.62 -5.49
CA GLU A 111 0.52 -7.44 -4.34
C GLU A 111 -0.76 -6.97 -3.64
N THR A 112 -1.64 -7.92 -3.33
CA THR A 112 -2.86 -7.66 -2.57
C THR A 112 -3.22 -8.82 -1.63
N GLN A 113 -4.20 -8.58 -0.75
CA GLN A 113 -4.70 -9.53 0.22
C GLN A 113 -5.51 -10.66 -0.41
N ALA A 114 -5.63 -11.78 0.30
CA ALA A 114 -6.31 -12.98 -0.16
C ALA A 114 -7.78 -12.77 -0.57
N GLY A 115 -8.46 -11.78 0.04
CA GLY A 115 -9.87 -11.46 -0.25
C GLY A 115 -10.08 -10.48 -1.40
N ALA A 116 -9.01 -9.99 -2.02
CA ALA A 116 -9.06 -8.99 -3.08
C ALA A 116 -8.89 -9.59 -4.48
N ALA A 117 -9.27 -8.82 -5.49
CA ALA A 117 -9.06 -9.15 -6.89
C ALA A 117 -8.14 -8.14 -7.57
N VAL A 118 -7.38 -8.64 -8.56
CA VAL A 118 -6.55 -7.80 -9.44
C VAL A 118 -7.13 -7.86 -10.84
N THR A 119 -7.47 -6.70 -11.41
CA THR A 119 -8.01 -6.54 -12.75
C THR A 119 -7.05 -5.72 -13.59
N ILE A 120 -6.63 -6.27 -14.74
CA ILE A 120 -5.67 -5.64 -15.63
C ILE A 120 -6.26 -5.63 -17.04
N ALA A 121 -6.36 -4.46 -17.66
CA ALA A 121 -6.88 -4.38 -19.03
C ALA A 121 -5.82 -4.81 -20.06
N HIS A 122 -4.56 -4.49 -19.82
CA HIS A 122 -3.42 -4.89 -20.65
C HIS A 122 -2.19 -5.17 -19.80
N ALA A 123 -1.67 -6.40 -19.85
CA ALA A 123 -0.49 -6.82 -19.10
C ALA A 123 0.62 -7.21 -20.08
N PHE A 124 1.82 -6.67 -19.88
CA PHE A 124 3.03 -7.13 -20.56
C PHE A 124 3.66 -8.32 -19.83
N GLU A 125 4.52 -9.03 -20.55
CA GLU A 125 5.45 -10.00 -19.98
C GLU A 125 6.35 -9.41 -18.89
N ASN A 126 6.95 -10.26 -18.07
CA ASN A 126 7.83 -9.89 -16.95
C ASN A 126 7.12 -9.08 -15.84
N THR A 127 5.79 -9.17 -15.78
CA THR A 127 4.98 -8.63 -14.69
C THR A 127 4.47 -9.75 -13.80
N SER A 128 4.32 -9.49 -12.50
CA SER A 128 3.87 -10.49 -11.53
C SER A 128 2.82 -9.96 -10.57
N ILE A 129 1.83 -10.80 -10.29
CA ILE A 129 0.70 -10.51 -9.41
C ILE A 129 0.74 -11.49 -8.26
N ARG A 130 0.70 -10.98 -7.03
CA ARG A 130 0.59 -11.77 -5.81
C ARG A 130 -0.73 -11.46 -5.13
N ILE A 131 -1.49 -12.50 -4.82
CA ILE A 131 -2.75 -12.41 -4.07
C ILE A 131 -2.61 -13.37 -2.89
N GLY A 132 -2.49 -12.82 -1.68
CA GLY A 132 -2.13 -13.60 -0.50
C GLY A 132 -0.82 -14.36 -0.71
N SER A 133 -0.85 -15.68 -0.57
CA SER A 133 0.32 -16.56 -0.75
C SER A 133 0.54 -17.05 -2.18
N ARG A 134 -0.36 -16.74 -3.13
CA ARG A 134 -0.28 -17.22 -4.51
C ARG A 134 0.30 -16.14 -5.41
N GLN A 135 1.12 -16.56 -6.37
CA GLN A 135 1.74 -15.67 -7.36
C GLN A 135 1.42 -16.15 -8.78
N TYR A 136 1.17 -15.19 -9.66
CA TYR A 136 1.01 -15.35 -11.09
C TYR A 136 2.01 -14.46 -11.81
N SER A 137 2.67 -14.98 -12.85
CA SER A 137 3.58 -14.21 -13.67
C SER A 137 3.12 -14.25 -15.12
N PHE A 138 3.07 -13.08 -15.75
CA PHE A 138 2.80 -12.97 -17.18
C PHE A 138 4.08 -13.28 -17.95
N VAL A 139 4.05 -14.37 -18.72
CA VAL A 139 5.16 -14.80 -19.59
C VAL A 139 5.06 -14.24 -21.01
N GLN A 140 3.88 -13.75 -21.37
CA GLN A 140 3.57 -13.10 -22.63
C GLN A 140 2.55 -11.98 -22.37
N GLU A 141 2.34 -11.15 -23.37
CA GLU A 141 1.35 -10.08 -23.33
C GLU A 141 -0.08 -10.65 -23.29
N GLU A 142 -0.92 -10.13 -22.40
CA GLU A 142 -2.30 -10.58 -22.21
C GLU A 142 -3.25 -9.40 -22.04
N TRP A 143 -4.50 -9.59 -22.48
CA TRP A 143 -5.54 -8.57 -22.44
C TRP A 143 -6.72 -9.02 -21.58
N GLY A 144 -7.27 -8.06 -20.83
CA GLY A 144 -8.49 -8.23 -20.05
C GLY A 144 -8.40 -9.39 -19.07
N VAL A 145 -7.52 -9.32 -18.08
CA VAL A 145 -7.31 -10.41 -17.12
C VAL A 145 -7.81 -9.98 -15.75
N ARG A 146 -8.57 -10.87 -15.09
CA ARG A 146 -8.89 -10.75 -13.67
C ARG A 146 -8.44 -11.99 -12.92
N LEU A 147 -7.74 -11.76 -11.81
CA LEU A 147 -7.19 -12.76 -10.91
C LEU A 147 -7.77 -12.56 -9.51
N TRP A 148 -8.09 -13.65 -8.81
CA TRP A 148 -8.53 -13.66 -7.42
C TRP A 148 -8.23 -15.03 -6.80
N LEU A 149 -8.36 -15.16 -5.47
CA LEU A 149 -8.37 -16.48 -4.83
C LEU A 149 -9.79 -16.99 -4.70
N ASP A 150 -10.03 -18.23 -5.12
CA ASP A 150 -11.31 -18.90 -4.86
C ASP A 150 -11.46 -19.28 -3.37
N ARG A 151 -12.58 -19.94 -3.05
CA ARG A 151 -12.91 -20.34 -1.67
C ARG A 151 -11.91 -21.34 -1.08
N GLU A 152 -11.13 -22.02 -1.91
CA GLU A 152 -10.12 -23.00 -1.51
C GLU A 152 -8.72 -22.36 -1.41
N GLY A 153 -8.58 -21.06 -1.71
CA GLY A 153 -7.30 -20.37 -1.73
C GLY A 153 -6.46 -20.67 -2.97
N ASN A 154 -7.08 -21.19 -4.03
CA ASN A 154 -6.43 -21.40 -5.32
C ASN A 154 -6.57 -20.16 -6.19
N LEU A 155 -5.57 -19.90 -7.02
CA LEU A 155 -5.60 -18.77 -7.94
C LEU A 155 -6.60 -19.04 -9.06
N ALA A 156 -7.69 -18.30 -9.07
CA ALA A 156 -8.70 -18.30 -10.11
C ALA A 156 -8.46 -17.14 -11.09
N ARG A 157 -8.80 -17.37 -12.36
CA ARG A 157 -8.61 -16.43 -13.46
C ARG A 157 -9.87 -16.34 -14.33
N ARG A 158 -10.17 -15.15 -14.82
CA ARG A 158 -11.19 -14.90 -15.85
C ARG A 158 -10.72 -13.85 -16.84
N ASN A 159 -11.03 -14.05 -18.12
CA ASN A 159 -10.88 -13.00 -19.12
C ASN A 159 -12.10 -12.07 -19.10
N ILE A 160 -11.86 -10.76 -19.11
CA ILE A 160 -12.88 -9.71 -19.17
C ILE A 160 -12.81 -9.09 -20.57
N PRO A 161 -13.94 -8.94 -21.28
CA PRO A 161 -13.94 -8.26 -22.56
C PRO A 161 -13.42 -6.82 -22.41
N ALA A 162 -12.69 -6.34 -23.42
CA ALA A 162 -12.32 -4.94 -23.50
C ALA A 162 -13.61 -4.11 -23.64
N SER A 163 -13.86 -3.25 -22.64
CA SER A 163 -14.93 -2.25 -22.63
C SER A 163 -14.54 -1.01 -23.41
#